data_AF-I4VKX7-F1
#
_entry.id   AF-I4VKX7-F1
#
_cell.length_a   1.000
_cell.length_b   1.000
_cell.length_c   1.000
_cell.angle_alpha   90.00
_cell.angle_beta   90.00
_cell.angle_gamma   90.00
#
_symmetry.space_group_name_H-M   'P 1'
#
loop_
_entity.id
_entity.type
_entity.pdbx_description
1 polymer ?
#
loop_
_entity_poly.entity_id
_entity_poly.type
_entity_poly.pdbx_seq_one_letter_code
_entity_poly.pdbx_strand_id
1 'polypeptide(L)'
;MNRPPGTVRGWKNKDQWDAKLNGTLQKETKKNTERSKQKERNAPLKSDKKILKELEDAELTEKQRLFCLYYIKSFNATQAAIKAGYSPDTAHVIGHENLRKPNIAKEIRRLKSQLQEELFIDAMDVLNRYIKIAFADMTDFVEFGQEEVPVIGMY
;
A
#
# COMPACT_ATOMS: atom_id res chain seq x y z
N MET A 1 -22.16 7.80 -49.02
CA MET A 1 -21.76 8.66 -47.87
C MET A 1 -21.57 7.77 -46.65
N ASN A 2 -20.34 7.55 -46.17
CA ASN A 2 -20.08 6.64 -45.05
C ASN A 2 -19.59 7.45 -43.84
N ARG A 3 -20.49 7.80 -42.92
CA ARG A 3 -20.12 8.51 -41.67
C ARG A 3 -19.74 7.49 -40.61
N PRO A 4 -18.70 7.75 -39.79
CA PRO A 4 -18.31 6.83 -38.74
C PRO A 4 -19.45 6.66 -37.72
N PRO A 5 -19.67 5.44 -37.20
CA PRO A 5 -20.82 5.11 -36.35
C PRO A 5 -20.88 5.93 -35.06
N GLY A 6 -19.73 6.40 -34.57
CA GLY A 6 -19.64 7.29 -33.41
C GLY A 6 -20.30 8.66 -33.63
N THR A 7 -20.20 9.21 -34.84
CA THR A 7 -20.81 10.51 -35.19
C THR A 7 -22.34 10.40 -35.21
N VAL A 8 -22.87 9.31 -35.78
CA VAL A 8 -24.32 9.06 -35.81
C VAL A 8 -24.87 8.86 -34.40
N ARG A 9 -24.14 8.15 -33.54
CA ARG A 9 -24.52 7.93 -32.14
C ARG A 9 -24.52 9.23 -31.32
N GLY A 10 -23.58 10.13 -31.58
CA GLY A 10 -23.50 11.44 -30.93
C GLY A 10 -24.73 12.32 -31.24
N TRP A 11 -25.13 12.37 -32.50
CA TRP A 11 -26.34 13.09 -32.93
C TRP A 11 -27.61 12.50 -32.34
N LYS A 12 -27.72 11.16 -32.35
CA LYS A 12 -28.86 10.46 -31.77
C LYS A 12 -29.12 10.85 -30.30
N ASN A 13 -28.05 11.00 -29.52
CA ASN A 13 -28.14 11.43 -28.11
C ASN A 13 -28.45 12.93 -28.01
N LYS A 14 -27.75 13.77 -28.77
CA LYS A 14 -27.89 15.23 -28.73
C LYS A 14 -29.30 15.70 -29.09
N ASP A 15 -29.90 15.07 -30.09
CA ASP A 15 -31.21 15.44 -30.60
C ASP A 15 -32.37 14.67 -29.94
N GLN A 16 -32.04 13.80 -28.97
CA GLN A 16 -32.95 12.89 -28.26
C GLN A 16 -33.90 12.14 -29.18
N TRP A 17 -33.37 11.53 -30.24
CA TRP A 17 -34.19 10.82 -31.23
C TRP A 17 -35.06 9.74 -30.60
N ASP A 18 -34.55 9.04 -29.56
CA ASP A 18 -35.32 7.99 -28.87
C ASP A 18 -36.56 8.55 -28.14
N ALA A 19 -36.53 9.82 -27.68
CA ALA A 19 -37.67 10.46 -27.02
C ALA A 19 -38.70 11.04 -28.00
N LYS A 20 -38.30 11.27 -29.26
CA LYS A 20 -39.16 11.83 -30.32
C LYS A 20 -39.79 10.77 -31.24
N LEU A 21 -39.48 9.49 -31.01
CA LEU A 21 -40.05 8.37 -31.75
C LEU A 21 -41.40 7.95 -31.14
N ASN A 22 -42.49 8.46 -31.69
CA ASN A 22 -43.87 8.11 -31.32
C ASN A 22 -44.34 6.79 -31.97
N GLY A 23 -43.49 5.75 -31.94
CA GLY A 23 -43.84 4.41 -32.43
C GLY A 23 -44.34 3.53 -31.29
N THR A 24 -45.46 2.85 -31.48
CA THR A 24 -46.34 2.21 -30.49
C THR A 24 -45.77 1.06 -29.63
N LEU A 25 -44.45 0.87 -29.55
CA LEU A 25 -43.83 -0.15 -28.69
C LEU A 25 -42.48 0.31 -28.15
N GLN A 26 -42.48 1.20 -27.15
CA GLN A 26 -41.31 1.44 -26.31
C GLN A 26 -41.46 0.69 -24.99
N LYS A 27 -40.73 -0.42 -24.82
CA LYS A 27 -40.44 -0.95 -23.48
C LYS A 27 -39.33 -0.08 -22.89
N GLU A 28 -39.67 0.79 -21.95
CA GLU A 28 -38.70 1.37 -21.02
C GLU A 28 -38.07 0.23 -20.20
N THR A 29 -37.09 -0.46 -20.78
CA THR A 29 -36.23 -1.34 -20.00
C THR A 29 -35.30 -0.46 -19.20
N LYS A 30 -35.64 -0.22 -17.93
CA LYS A 30 -34.67 0.20 -16.92
C LYS A 30 -33.44 -0.68 -17.13
N LYS A 31 -32.34 -0.10 -17.60
CA LYS A 31 -31.09 -0.82 -17.91
C LYS A 31 -30.50 -1.37 -16.61
N ASN A 32 -30.94 -2.55 -16.21
CA ASN A 32 -30.43 -3.31 -15.08
C ASN A 32 -29.12 -4.02 -15.47
N THR A 33 -28.19 -3.27 -16.05
CA THR A 33 -26.82 -3.71 -16.29
C THR A 33 -26.06 -3.75 -14.96
N GLU A 34 -25.14 -4.69 -14.77
CA GLU A 34 -24.30 -4.81 -13.56
C GLU A 34 -23.64 -3.49 -13.14
N ARG A 35 -23.30 -2.64 -14.12
CA ARG A 35 -22.76 -1.29 -13.92
C ARG A 35 -23.70 -0.35 -13.14
N SER A 36 -25.01 -0.54 -13.22
CA SER A 36 -26.00 0.23 -12.44
C SER A 36 -26.12 -0.30 -10.99
N LYS A 37 -26.07 -1.62 -10.79
CA LYS A 37 -26.06 -2.25 -9.46
C LYS A 37 -24.81 -1.88 -8.65
N GLN A 38 -23.67 -1.69 -9.32
CA GLN A 38 -22.43 -1.24 -8.66
C GLN A 38 -22.52 0.21 -8.15
N LYS A 39 -23.33 1.08 -8.80
CA LYS A 39 -23.52 2.47 -8.37
C LYS A 39 -24.38 2.59 -7.11
N GLU A 40 -25.38 1.71 -6.94
CA GLU A 40 -26.20 1.67 -5.72
C GLU A 40 -25.48 1.01 -4.54
N ARG A 41 -24.63 0.01 -4.79
CA ARG A 41 -23.77 -0.61 -3.75
C ARG A 41 -22.75 0.36 -3.15
N ASN A 42 -22.33 1.37 -3.90
CA ASN A 42 -21.32 2.34 -3.50
C ASN A 42 -21.91 3.69 -3.05
N ALA A 43 -23.22 3.76 -2.80
CA ALA A 43 -23.84 4.95 -2.22
C ALA A 43 -23.46 5.07 -0.73
N PRO A 44 -22.92 6.22 -0.27
CA PRO A 44 -22.57 6.36 1.14
C PRO A 44 -23.85 6.37 2.00
N LEU A 45 -23.91 5.48 2.99
CA LEU A 45 -25.01 5.41 3.96
C LEU A 45 -24.93 6.64 4.88
N LYS A 46 -26.04 7.35 5.06
CA LYS A 46 -26.11 8.59 5.85
C LYS A 46 -25.72 8.40 7.33
N SER A 47 -25.69 7.16 7.83
CA SER A 47 -25.19 6.76 9.15
C SER A 47 -23.68 6.94 9.33
N ASP A 48 -22.92 6.95 8.24
CA ASP A 48 -21.45 6.99 8.30
C ASP A 48 -20.95 8.34 8.82
N LYS A 49 -21.69 9.43 8.56
CA LYS A 49 -21.23 10.79 8.88
C LYS A 49 -21.05 11.05 10.38
N LYS A 50 -21.80 10.35 11.24
CA LYS A 50 -21.70 10.50 12.70
C LYS A 50 -20.54 9.67 13.25
N ILE A 51 -20.36 8.46 12.73
CA ILE A 51 -19.24 7.55 13.06
C ILE A 51 -17.91 8.13 12.56
N LEU A 52 -17.91 8.71 11.36
CA LEU A 52 -16.77 9.45 10.78
C LEU A 52 -16.38 10.65 11.65
N LYS A 53 -17.36 11.32 12.26
CA LYS A 53 -17.15 12.50 13.11
C LYS A 53 -16.68 12.16 14.53
N GLU A 54 -16.99 10.97 15.02
CA GLU A 54 -16.49 10.45 16.31
C GLU A 54 -15.11 9.79 16.14
N LEU A 55 -14.78 9.33 14.93
CA LEU A 55 -13.42 8.94 14.53
C LEU A 55 -12.51 10.14 14.24
N GLU A 56 -13.06 11.34 13.99
CA GLU A 56 -12.30 12.58 13.83
C GLU A 56 -11.61 13.04 15.13
N ASP A 57 -12.08 12.58 16.30
CA ASP A 57 -11.42 12.79 17.59
C ASP A 57 -10.25 11.81 17.84
N ALA A 58 -10.05 10.82 16.95
CA ALA A 58 -8.92 9.91 16.96
C ALA A 58 -7.89 10.31 15.89
N GLU A 59 -6.69 10.76 16.30
CA GLU A 59 -5.63 11.36 15.43
C GLU A 59 -5.29 10.61 14.11
N LEU A 60 -5.63 9.31 13.98
CA LEU A 60 -5.48 8.49 12.76
C LEU A 60 -6.66 7.54 12.57
N THR A 61 -7.09 7.39 11.31
CA THR A 61 -8.07 6.35 10.89
C THR A 61 -7.46 4.95 10.94
N GLU A 62 -8.29 3.90 11.04
CA GLU A 62 -7.81 2.51 11.14
C GLU A 62 -6.90 2.09 9.97
N LYS A 63 -7.25 2.47 8.74
CA LYS A 63 -6.39 2.21 7.57
C LYS A 63 -5.03 2.91 7.67
N GLN A 64 -4.98 4.11 8.25
CA GLN A 64 -3.73 4.84 8.44
C GLN A 64 -2.90 4.22 9.57
N ARG A 65 -3.53 3.72 10.63
CA ARG A 65 -2.85 2.96 11.70
C ARG A 65 -2.22 1.68 11.16
N LEU A 66 -2.99 0.88 10.41
CA LEU A 66 -2.49 -0.31 9.72
C LEU A 66 -1.35 0.02 8.76
N PHE A 67 -1.47 1.12 8.01
CA PHE A 67 -0.39 1.59 7.14
C PHE A 67 0.90 1.87 7.93
N CYS A 68 0.82 2.57 9.07
CA CYS A 68 1.98 2.84 9.91
C CYS A 68 2.66 1.54 10.39
N LEU A 69 1.87 0.58 10.88
CA LEU A 69 2.38 -0.72 11.35
C LEU A 69 3.08 -1.51 10.24
N TYR A 70 2.44 -1.64 9.06
CA TYR A 70 3.05 -2.36 7.94
C TYR A 70 4.26 -1.63 7.37
N TYR A 71 4.26 -0.29 7.41
CA TYR A 71 5.40 0.50 6.95
C TYR A 71 6.62 0.31 7.86
N ILE A 72 6.47 0.35 9.18
CA ILE A 72 7.59 0.10 10.10
C ILE A 72 8.16 -1.31 9.93
N LYS A 73 7.30 -2.30 9.68
CA LYS A 73 7.75 -3.68 9.45
C LYS A 73 8.57 -3.88 8.17
N SER A 74 8.31 -3.10 7.11
CA SER A 74 8.84 -3.39 5.76
C SER A 74 9.61 -2.23 5.12
N PHE A 75 9.51 -1.03 5.68
CA PHE A 75 9.95 0.24 5.10
C PHE A 75 9.54 0.46 3.63
N ASN A 76 8.50 -0.24 3.16
CA ASN A 76 7.99 -0.18 1.80
C ASN A 76 6.58 0.42 1.80
N ALA A 77 6.46 1.66 1.31
CA ALA A 77 5.21 2.41 1.32
C ALA A 77 4.11 1.75 0.49
N THR A 78 4.45 1.25 -0.70
CA THR A 78 3.49 0.60 -1.61
C THR A 78 2.93 -0.67 -1.00
N GLN A 79 3.80 -1.55 -0.49
CA GLN A 79 3.36 -2.79 0.15
C GLN A 79 2.59 -2.54 1.44
N ALA A 80 2.99 -1.54 2.23
CA ALA A 80 2.26 -1.13 3.43
C ALA A 80 0.85 -0.63 3.08
N ALA A 81 0.70 0.16 2.02
CA ALA A 81 -0.59 0.63 1.54
C ALA A 81 -1.48 -0.53 1.06
N ILE A 82 -0.94 -1.48 0.29
CA ILE A 82 -1.70 -2.67 -0.13
C ILE A 82 -2.21 -3.45 1.09
N LYS A 83 -1.32 -3.73 2.05
CA LYS A 83 -1.66 -4.50 3.26
C LYS A 83 -2.65 -3.76 4.18
N ALA A 84 -2.58 -2.43 4.22
CA ALA A 84 -3.53 -1.59 4.96
C ALA A 84 -4.92 -1.47 4.29
N GLY A 85 -5.14 -2.12 3.14
CA GLY A 85 -6.43 -2.16 2.46
C GLY A 85 -6.69 -0.94 1.56
N TYR A 86 -5.64 -0.32 1.03
CA TYR A 86 -5.77 0.61 -0.10
C TYR A 86 -5.81 -0.15 -1.43
N SER A 87 -6.37 0.49 -2.47
CA SER A 87 -6.45 -0.13 -3.79
C SER A 87 -5.05 -0.39 -4.35
N PRO A 88 -4.72 -1.63 -4.79
CA PRO A 88 -3.41 -1.98 -5.33
C PRO A 88 -2.97 -1.08 -6.49
N ASP A 89 -3.89 -0.74 -7.39
CA ASP A 89 -3.63 0.07 -8.59
C ASP A 89 -3.11 1.48 -8.25
N THR A 90 -3.49 1.99 -7.08
CA THR A 90 -3.16 3.35 -6.61
C THR A 90 -2.23 3.33 -5.39
N ALA A 91 -1.83 2.16 -4.92
CA ALA A 91 -1.12 2.01 -3.64
C ALA A 91 0.23 2.72 -3.63
N HIS A 92 0.91 2.80 -4.76
CA HIS A 92 2.17 3.54 -4.89
C HIS A 92 1.97 5.03 -4.61
N VAL A 93 0.97 5.65 -5.22
CA VAL A 93 0.67 7.08 -5.04
C VAL A 93 0.19 7.34 -3.61
N ILE A 94 -0.75 6.53 -3.12
CA ILE A 94 -1.31 6.66 -1.76
C ILE A 94 -0.24 6.43 -0.70
N GLY A 95 0.67 5.46 -0.90
CA GLY A 95 1.76 5.20 0.02
C GLY A 95 2.65 6.42 0.19
N HIS A 96 3.09 7.03 -0.91
CA HIS A 96 3.86 8.29 -0.86
C HIS A 96 3.08 9.46 -0.28
N GLU A 97 1.79 9.59 -0.60
CA GLU A 97 0.93 10.62 -0.03
C GLU A 97 0.80 10.46 1.50
N ASN A 98 0.58 9.24 1.98
CA ASN A 98 0.44 8.94 3.40
C ASN A 98 1.71 9.29 4.18
N LEU A 99 2.90 9.03 3.63
CA LEU A 99 4.15 9.43 4.27
C LEU A 99 4.32 10.95 4.45
N ARG A 100 3.65 11.76 3.63
CA ARG A 100 3.70 13.23 3.70
C ARG A 100 2.66 13.82 4.64
N LYS A 101 1.63 13.06 5.02
CA LYS A 101 0.58 13.53 5.93
C LYS A 101 1.15 13.70 7.34
N PRO A 102 1.06 14.89 7.97
CA PRO A 102 1.69 15.18 9.26
C PRO A 102 1.34 14.18 10.37
N ASN A 103 0.07 13.78 10.48
CA ASN A 103 -0.39 12.85 11.53
C ASN A 103 0.24 11.46 11.36
N ILE A 104 0.29 10.96 10.11
CA ILE A 104 0.89 9.66 9.78
C ILE A 104 2.41 9.72 9.99
N ALA A 105 3.06 10.80 9.54
CA ALA A 105 4.50 11.00 9.73
C ALA A 105 4.89 11.15 11.21
N LYS A 106 4.03 11.75 12.04
CA LYS A 106 4.19 11.81 13.50
C LYS A 106 4.13 10.41 14.10
N GLU A 107 3.14 9.61 13.71
CA GLU A 107 2.98 8.25 14.23
C GLU A 107 4.12 7.32 13.80
N ILE A 108 4.56 7.40 12.54
CA ILE A 108 5.74 6.64 12.06
C ILE A 108 6.99 7.03 12.86
N ARG A 109 7.20 8.32 13.16
CA ARG A 109 8.32 8.76 13.99
C ARG A 109 8.23 8.17 15.41
N ARG A 110 7.05 8.22 16.02
CA ARG A 110 6.80 7.61 17.35
C ARG A 110 7.17 6.12 17.34
N LEU A 111 6.68 5.35 16.38
CA LEU A 111 6.97 3.91 16.26
C LEU A 111 8.46 3.63 16.00
N LYS A 112 9.15 4.47 15.21
CA LYS A 112 10.60 4.35 15.00
C LYS A 112 11.39 4.58 16.28
N SER A 113 11.03 5.61 17.05
CA SER A 113 11.67 5.90 18.35
C SER A 113 11.47 4.75 19.33
N GLN A 114 10.25 4.19 19.41
CA GLN A 114 9.99 3.01 20.24
C GLN A 114 10.84 1.82 19.83
N LEU A 115 10.97 1.54 18.53
CA LEU A 115 11.83 0.47 18.03
C LEU A 115 13.30 0.70 18.37
N GLN A 116 13.78 1.94 18.27
CA GLN A 116 15.16 2.29 18.63
C GLN A 116 15.41 2.12 20.14
N GLU A 117 14.47 2.53 20.97
CA GLU A 117 14.52 2.34 22.43
C GLU A 117 14.52 0.85 22.80
N GLU A 118 13.69 0.03 22.18
CA GLU A 118 13.64 -1.42 22.42
C GLU A 118 14.92 -2.14 21.97
N LEU A 119 15.53 -1.71 20.88
CA LEU A 119 16.77 -2.31 20.36
C LEU A 119 18.02 -1.84 21.12
N PHE A 120 17.95 -0.73 21.88
CA PHE A 120 19.10 -0.11 22.54
C PHE A 120 20.30 0.11 21.61
N ILE A 121 20.03 0.43 20.34
CA ILE A 121 21.04 0.62 19.29
C ILE A 121 20.91 2.03 18.72
N ASP A 122 22.03 2.76 18.64
CA ASP A 122 22.14 4.00 17.91
C ASP A 122 22.82 3.81 16.54
N ALA A 123 22.70 4.82 15.66
CA ALA A 123 23.35 4.83 14.36
C ALA A 123 24.88 4.66 14.47
N MET A 124 25.49 5.22 15.53
CA MET A 124 26.91 5.07 15.79
C MET A 124 27.30 3.63 16.15
N ASP A 125 26.44 2.89 16.84
CA ASP A 125 26.70 1.49 17.22
C ASP A 125 26.77 0.60 15.97
N VAL A 126 25.89 0.85 15.00
CA VAL A 126 25.89 0.15 13.71
C VAL A 126 27.18 0.45 12.95
N LEU A 127 27.63 1.71 12.89
CA LEU A 127 28.87 2.09 12.22
C LEU A 127 30.09 1.44 12.89
N ASN A 128 30.16 1.49 14.21
CA ASN A 128 31.20 0.85 14.99
C ASN A 128 31.25 -0.67 14.75
N ARG A 129 30.09 -1.32 14.60
CA ARG A 129 30.02 -2.74 14.25
C ARG A 129 30.56 -3.01 12.85
N TYR A 130 30.24 -2.17 11.86
CA TYR A 130 30.81 -2.29 10.52
C TYR A 130 32.32 -2.09 10.48
N ILE A 131 32.85 -1.10 11.21
CA ILE A 131 34.29 -0.87 11.35
C ILE A 131 34.96 -2.13 11.91
N LYS A 132 34.42 -2.69 12.99
CA LYS A 132 34.93 -3.94 13.59
C LYS A 132 34.92 -5.11 12.60
N ILE A 133 33.90 -5.25 11.77
CA ILE A 133 33.82 -6.32 10.75
C ILE A 133 34.83 -6.06 9.62
N ALA A 134 34.94 -4.81 9.15
CA ALA A 134 35.80 -4.46 8.03
C ALA A 134 37.29 -4.60 8.34
N PHE A 135 37.69 -4.35 9.59
CA PHE A 135 39.08 -4.47 10.06
C PHE A 135 39.35 -5.74 10.88
N ALA A 136 38.40 -6.68 10.93
CA ALA A 136 38.62 -7.98 11.56
C ALA A 136 39.56 -8.84 10.69
N ASP A 137 40.59 -9.42 11.31
CA ASP A 137 41.41 -10.44 10.67
C ASP A 137 40.90 -11.85 11.08
N MET A 138 40.98 -12.81 10.18
CA MET A 138 40.61 -14.20 10.49
C MET A 138 41.55 -14.81 11.54
N THR A 139 42.81 -14.34 11.60
CA THR A 139 43.76 -14.76 12.65
C THR A 139 43.37 -14.33 14.05
N ASP A 140 42.46 -13.35 14.20
CA ASP A 140 41.96 -12.92 15.51
C ASP A 140 40.99 -13.95 16.14
N PHE A 141 40.48 -14.88 15.34
CA PHE A 141 39.44 -15.83 15.75
C PHE A 141 39.84 -17.30 15.59
N VAL A 142 40.85 -17.60 14.77
CA VAL A 142 41.25 -18.97 14.46
C VAL A 142 42.77 -19.07 14.42
N GLU A 143 43.30 -20.08 15.11
CA GLU A 143 44.72 -20.42 15.03
C GLU A 143 44.96 -21.37 13.86
N PHE A 144 45.93 -21.04 13.01
CA PHE A 144 46.36 -21.90 11.91
C PHE A 144 47.68 -22.59 12.28
N GLY A 145 47.72 -23.91 12.11
CA GLY A 145 48.90 -24.73 12.38
C GLY A 145 48.93 -26.00 11.54
N GLN A 146 50.05 -26.71 11.59
CA GLN A 146 50.18 -28.05 11.03
C GLN A 146 50.20 -29.05 12.18
N GLU A 147 49.40 -30.11 12.07
CA GLU A 147 49.36 -31.20 13.04
C GLU A 147 50.06 -32.42 12.43
N GLU A 148 51.09 -32.94 13.10
CA GLU A 148 51.72 -34.20 12.70
C GLU A 148 50.82 -35.36 13.07
N VAL A 149 50.17 -35.96 12.05
CA VAL A 149 49.35 -37.16 12.23
C VAL A 149 50.24 -38.39 12.05
N PRO A 150 50.39 -39.25 13.09
CA PRO A 150 51.15 -40.48 12.93
C PRO A 150 50.43 -41.39 11.93
N VAL A 151 51.07 -41.64 10.79
CA VAL A 151 50.58 -42.62 9.81
C VAL A 151 51.03 -44.00 10.28
N ILE A 152 50.11 -44.78 10.84
CA ILE A 152 50.35 -46.20 11.14
C ILE A 152 50.43 -46.94 9.80
N GLY A 153 51.64 -47.04 9.26
CA GLY A 153 51.93 -47.90 8.12
C GLY A 153 51.86 -49.37 8.54
N MET A 154 51.03 -50.14 7.85
CA MET A 154 50.93 -51.59 8.00
C MET A 154 52.16 -52.25 7.36
N TYR A 155 53.06 -52.79 8.18
CA TYR A 155 54.13 -53.70 7.78
C TYR A 155 53.95 -55.04 8.49
#